data_AF-A0A392SWQ9-F1
#
_entry.id   AF-A0A392SWQ9-F1
#
_cell.length_a   1.000
_cell.length_b   1.000
_cell.length_c   1.000
_cell.angle_alpha   90.00
_cell.angle_beta   90.00
_cell.angle_gamma   90.00
#
_symmetry.space_group_name_H-M   'P 1'
#
loop_
_entity.id
_entity.type
_entity.pdbx_description
1 polymer ?
#
loop_
_entity_poly.entity_id
_entity_poly.type
_entity_poly.pdbx_seq_one_letter_code
_entity_poly.pdbx_strand_id
1 'polypeptide(L)' 'MLRMKEEESVNDYFGRVLATVNKMKFQGERMEERTVVEKILRSMTTKFNYVVYAIEESNNVETLSIDELQGSL' A
#
# COMPACT_ATOMS: atom_id res chain seq x y z
N MET A 1 11.08 7.72 -2.54
CA MET A 1 10.60 6.50 -1.83
C MET A 1 9.17 6.77 -1.37
N LEU A 2 8.22 5.86 -1.62
CA LEU A 2 6.81 6.00 -1.23
C LEU A 2 6.60 5.76 0.28
N ARG A 3 7.35 6.45 1.15
CA ARG A 3 7.14 6.32 2.60
C ARG A 3 5.93 7.15 3.05
N MET A 4 5.15 6.57 3.95
CA MET A 4 4.13 7.29 4.71
C MET A 4 4.82 8.28 5.66
N LYS A 5 4.23 9.46 5.83
CA LYS A 5 4.73 10.46 6.79
C LYS A 5 4.05 10.27 8.15
N GLU A 6 4.70 10.66 9.24
CA GLU A 6 4.20 10.49 10.61
C GLU A 6 2.80 11.11 10.84
N GLU A 7 2.52 12.27 10.25
CA GLU A 7 1.25 12.98 10.40
C GLU A 7 0.28 12.79 9.22
N GLU A 8 0.64 11.93 8.27
CA GLU A 8 -0.20 11.67 7.10
C GLU A 8 -1.30 10.68 7.45
N SER A 9 -2.53 10.94 6.97
CA SER A 9 -3.61 9.96 7.11
C SER A 9 -3.40 8.78 6.16
N VAL A 10 -3.93 7.60 6.51
CA VAL A 10 -3.87 6.42 5.63
C VAL A 10 -4.46 6.75 4.25
N ASN A 11 -5.61 7.43 4.21
CA ASN A 11 -6.26 7.80 2.95
C ASN A 11 -5.40 8.74 2.08
N ASP A 12 -4.76 9.75 2.67
CA ASP A 12 -3.86 10.65 1.93
C ASP A 12 -2.66 9.89 1.36
N TYR A 13 -2.10 8.98 2.16
CA TYR A 13 -1.01 8.12 1.74
C TYR A 13 -1.39 7.22 0.56
N PHE A 14 -2.53 6.53 0.65
CA PHE A 14 -3.09 5.72 -0.45
C PHE A 14 -3.32 6.56 -1.71
N GLY A 15 -3.88 7.77 -1.56
CA GLY A 15 -4.06 8.72 -2.66
C GLY A 15 -2.74 9.04 -3.39
N ARG A 16 -1.65 9.29 -2.66
CA ARG A 16 -0.33 9.52 -3.26
C ARG A 16 0.25 8.29 -3.95
N VAL A 17 0.09 7.11 -3.35
CA VAL A 17 0.56 5.84 -3.93
C VAL A 17 -0.16 5.57 -5.23
N LEU A 18 -1.50 5.65 -5.24
CA LEU A 18 -2.32 5.43 -6.42
C LEU A 18 -2.02 6.45 -7.52
N ALA A 19 -1.85 7.73 -7.18
CA ALA A 19 -1.44 8.74 -8.15
C ALA A 19 -0.07 8.42 -8.79
N THR A 20 0.85 7.83 -8.01
CA THR A 20 2.17 7.42 -8.51
C THR A 20 2.07 6.19 -9.42
N VAL A 21 1.31 5.17 -9.00
CA VAL A 21 1.06 3.96 -9.78
C VAL A 21 0.38 4.30 -11.11
N ASN A 22 -0.60 5.20 -11.09
CA ASN A 22 -1.30 5.64 -12.30
C ASN A 22 -0.36 6.37 -13.27
N LYS A 23 0.57 7.21 -12.76
CA LYS A 23 1.58 7.86 -13.59
C LYS A 23 2.53 6.83 -14.25
N MET A 24 2.98 5.83 -13.50
CA MET A 24 3.83 4.75 -14.03
C MET A 24 3.10 3.94 -15.12
N LYS A 25 1.85 3.54 -14.85
CA LYS A 25 0.99 2.85 -15.84
C LYS A 25 0.80 3.68 -17.11
N PHE A 26 0.58 4.99 -16.98
CA PHE A 26 0.46 5.90 -18.12
C PHE A 26 1.74 5.98 -18.97
N GLN A 27 2.91 5.81 -18.34
CA GLN A 27 4.21 5.77 -19.01
C GLN A 27 4.53 4.39 -19.62
N GLY A 28 3.59 3.43 -19.56
CA GLY A 28 3.74 2.09 -20.11
C GLY A 28 4.40 1.10 -19.15
N GLU A 29 4.67 1.48 -17.90
CA GLU A 29 5.20 0.56 -16.91
C GLU A 29 4.10 -0.40 -16.45
N ARG A 30 4.39 -1.70 -16.48
CA ARG A 30 3.51 -2.72 -15.91
C ARG A 30 3.74 -2.81 -14.41
N MET A 31 2.75 -2.38 -13.64
CA MET A 31 2.74 -2.48 -12.18
C MET A 31 1.74 -3.55 -11.75
N GLU A 32 2.26 -4.66 -11.22
CA GLU A 32 1.42 -5.72 -10.63
C GLU A 32 0.82 -5.24 -9.32
N GLU A 33 -0.44 -5.60 -9.06
CA GLU A 33 -1.17 -5.17 -7.87
C GLU A 33 -0.48 -5.64 -6.57
N ARG A 34 -0.05 -6.90 -6.52
CA ARG A 34 0.75 -7.43 -5.41
C ARG A 34 1.98 -6.59 -5.10
N THR A 35 2.65 -6.05 -6.12
CA THR A 35 3.85 -5.22 -5.94
C THR A 35 3.49 -3.89 -5.29
N VAL A 36 2.30 -3.35 -5.59
CA VAL A 36 1.81 -2.13 -4.94
C VAL A 36 1.44 -2.40 -3.49
N VAL A 37 0.70 -3.48 -3.23
CA VAL A 37 0.31 -3.93 -1.88
C VAL A 37 1.52 -4.14 -0.98
N GLU A 38 2.51 -4.92 -1.43
CA GLU A 38 3.75 -5.12 -0.67
C GLU A 38 4.47 -3.81 -0.38
N LYS A 39 4.53 -2.90 -1.37
CA LYS A 39 5.18 -1.59 -1.18
C LYS A 39 4.44 -0.76 -0.14
N ILE A 40 3.11 -0.75 -0.16
CA ILE A 40 2.29 -0.05 0.85
C ILE A 40 2.64 -0.58 2.23
N LEU A 41 2.49 -1.88 2.47
CA LEU A 41 2.76 -2.52 3.76
C LEU A 41 4.19 -2.22 4.28
N ARG A 42 5.21 -2.36 3.41
CA ARG A 42 6.63 -2.12 3.77
C ARG A 42 6.98 -0.67 4.03
N SER A 43 6.14 0.29 3.65
CA SER A 43 6.46 1.71 3.73
C SER A 43 5.48 2.55 4.55
N MET A 44 4.55 1.88 5.23
CA MET A 44 3.80 2.44 6.35
C MET A 44 4.73 2.79 7.52
N THR A 45 4.33 3.77 8.32
CA THR A 45 5.06 4.13 9.54
C THR A 45 4.94 3.03 10.59
N THR A 46 5.90 2.97 11.52
CA THR A 46 5.95 1.94 12.58
C THR A 46 4.70 1.90 13.49
N LYS A 47 3.94 3.00 13.55
CA LYS A 47 2.61 3.07 14.18
C LYS A 47 1.64 1.98 13.70
N PHE A 48 1.76 1.56 12.44
CA PHE A 48 0.89 0.55 11.84
C PHE A 48 1.48 -0.87 11.88
N ASN A 49 2.68 -1.08 12.44
CA ASN A 49 3.35 -2.38 12.43
C ASN A 49 2.44 -3.49 12.96
N TYR A 50 1.71 -3.26 14.05
CA TYR A 50 0.80 -4.26 14.59
C TYR A 50 -0.30 -4.67 13.59
N VAL A 51 -0.89 -3.70 12.90
CA VAL A 51 -1.94 -3.95 11.90
C VAL A 51 -1.35 -4.63 10.66
N VAL A 52 -0.17 -4.19 10.20
CA VAL A 52 0.57 -4.81 9.10
C VAL A 52 0.85 -6.29 9.40
N TYR A 53 1.37 -6.60 10.59
CA TYR A 53 1.60 -7.99 10.99
C TYR A 53 0.31 -8.81 11.04
N ALA A 54 -0.78 -8.24 11.55
CA ALA A 54 -2.06 -8.92 11.57
C ALA A 54 -2.58 -9.20 10.15
N ILE A 55 -2.41 -8.27 9.21
CA ILE A 55 -2.78 -8.46 7.80
C ILE A 55 -1.92 -9.55 7.16
N GLU A 56 -0.60 -9.52 7.35
CA GLU A 56 0.33 -10.51 6.80
C GLU A 56 0.06 -11.93 7.33
N GLU A 57 -0.36 -12.06 8.59
CA GLU A 57 -0.71 -13.34 9.20
C GLU A 57 -2.08 -13.87 8.73
N SER A 58 -3.06 -12.97 8.55
CA SER A 58 -4.46 -13.36 8.28
C SER A 58 -4.86 -13.37 6.80
N ASN A 59 -4.07 -12.77 5.90
CA ASN A 59 -4.39 -12.63 4.48
C ASN A 59 -3.28 -13.18 3.59
N ASN A 60 -3.66 -13.68 2.42
CA ASN A 60 -2.70 -13.99 1.37
C ASN A 60 -2.32 -12.72 0.60
N VAL A 61 -1.17 -12.12 0.96
CA VAL A 61 -0.65 -10.89 0.37
C VAL A 61 -0.42 -10.99 -1.15
N GLU A 62 -0.18 -12.19 -1.69
CA GLU A 62 -0.01 -12.40 -3.15
C GLU A 62 -1.30 -12.14 -3.94
N THR A 63 -2.46 -12.26 -3.29
CA THR A 63 -3.79 -12.11 -3.92
C THR A 63 -4.61 -10.97 -3.34
N LEU A 64 -4.12 -10.30 -2.31
CA LEU A 64 -4.82 -9.19 -1.66
C LEU A 64 -4.93 -8.01 -2.63
N SER A 65 -6.14 -7.47 -2.81
CA SER A 65 -6.35 -6.27 -3.62
C SER A 65 -6.01 -5.00 -2.86
N ILE A 66 -5.78 -3.90 -3.59
CA ILE A 66 -5.52 -2.60 -2.96
C ILE A 66 -6.74 -2.11 -2.16
N ASP A 67 -7.96 -2.37 -2.65
CA ASP A 67 -9.20 -1.95 -1.99
C ASP A 67 -9.43 -2.70 -0.67
N GLU A 68 -9.18 -4.01 -0.65
CA GLU A 68 -9.26 -4.83 0.58
C GLU A 68 -8.20 -4.40 1.60
N LEU A 69 -6.98 -4.11 1.13
CA LEU A 69 -5.93 -3.59 1.98
C LEU A 69 -6.33 -2.24 2.59
N GLN A 70 -6.87 -1.32 1.79
CA GLN A 70 -7.30 -0.01 2.26
C GLN A 70 -8.45 -0.12 3.27
N GLY A 71 -9.37 -1.07 3.09
CA GLY A 71 -10.46 -1.31 4.04
C GLY A 71 -9.99 -1.91 5.38
N SER A 72 -8.80 -2.52 5.42
CA SER A 72 -8.23 -3.17 6.59
C SER A 72 -7.33 -2.25 7.43
N LEU A 73 -6.95 -1.08 6.91
CA LEU A 73 -6.03 -0.11 7.51
C LEU A 73 -6.75 1.16 7.99
#